data_AF-D3YCC9-F1
#
_entry.id   AF-D3YCC9-F1
#
_cell.length_a   1.000
_cell.length_b   1.000
_cell.length_c   1.000
_cell.angle_alpha   90.00
_cell.angle_beta   90.00
_cell.angle_gamma   90.00
#
_symmetry.space_group_name_H-M   'P 1'
#
loop_
_entity.id
_entity.type
_entity.pdbx_description
1 polymer ?
#
loop_
_entity_poly.entity_id
_entity_poly.type
_entity_poly.pdbx_seq_one_letter_code
_entity_poly.pdbx_strand_id
1 'polypeptide(L)'
;VDLRQETHGCFNGAAVSWRGKRNWGNLGKSRREVLRDEQKRLAEARGQKLQVAKKKESETMLMEVREVQSEKELVEQSGARYFRLTDTDHVWPADENIDKFIDFVKKLPEDAWFHFHCEAGNGRT
;
A
#
# COMPACT_ATOMS: atom_id res chain seq x y z
N VAL A 1 -7.10 7.41 1.13
CA VAL A 1 -7.72 6.08 1.16
C VAL A 1 -6.89 5.20 0.26
N ASP A 2 -6.13 4.33 0.90
CA ASP A 2 -5.26 3.37 0.23
C ASP A 2 -6.06 2.11 -0.09
N LEU A 3 -6.08 1.73 -1.36
CA LEU A 3 -6.82 0.58 -1.90
C LEU A 3 -5.91 -0.62 -2.20
N ARG A 4 -4.63 -0.57 -1.82
CA ARG A 4 -3.64 -1.52 -2.30
C ARG A 4 -3.59 -2.78 -1.46
N GLN A 5 -3.75 -3.97 -2.05
CA GLN A 5 -3.47 -5.22 -1.34
C GLN A 5 -1.97 -5.55 -1.30
N GLU A 6 -1.23 -5.19 -2.34
CA GLU A 6 0.20 -5.44 -2.41
C GLU A 6 0.93 -4.72 -1.28
N THR A 7 1.92 -5.40 -0.72
CA THR A 7 2.80 -4.84 0.32
C THR A 7 3.58 -3.67 -0.25
N HIS A 8 3.53 -2.52 0.42
CA HIS A 8 4.24 -1.32 -0.01
C HIS A 8 4.65 -0.44 1.17
N GLY A 9 5.43 0.60 0.87
CA GLY A 9 5.86 1.62 1.81
C GLY A 9 6.85 2.57 1.16
N CYS A 10 7.62 3.29 1.98
CA CYS A 10 8.62 4.23 1.52
C CYS A 10 10.01 3.88 2.05
N PHE A 11 11.00 3.87 1.17
CA PHE A 11 12.42 3.76 1.50
C PHE A 11 13.13 5.06 1.14
N ASN A 12 13.76 5.71 2.12
CA ASN A 12 14.43 7.00 1.92
C ASN A 12 13.55 8.04 1.18
N GLY A 13 12.24 8.07 1.49
CA GLY A 13 11.25 8.92 0.82
C GLY A 13 10.74 8.43 -0.54
N ALA A 14 11.32 7.37 -1.12
CA ALA A 14 10.85 6.79 -2.38
C ALA A 14 9.80 5.69 -2.13
N ALA A 15 8.65 5.78 -2.80
CA ALA A 15 7.61 4.75 -2.73
C ALA A 15 8.07 3.45 -3.41
N VAL A 16 7.86 2.32 -2.73
CA VAL A 16 8.24 0.97 -3.18
C VAL A 16 7.12 -0.02 -2.90
N SER A 17 7.08 -1.11 -3.67
CA SER A 17 6.14 -2.22 -3.47
C SER A 17 6.78 -3.58 -3.76
N TRP A 18 6.30 -4.63 -3.08
CA TRP A 18 6.68 -6.02 -3.36
C TRP A 18 5.74 -6.62 -4.39
N ARG A 19 6.10 -6.43 -5.65
CA ARG A 19 5.32 -6.87 -6.80
C ARG A 19 5.52 -8.37 -7.07
N GLY A 20 4.45 -9.15 -6.92
CA GLY A 20 4.34 -10.49 -7.52
C GLY A 20 3.90 -10.42 -8.98
N LYS A 21 3.85 -11.57 -9.68
CA LYS A 21 3.25 -11.64 -11.02
C LYS A 21 1.82 -11.05 -10.98
N ARG A 22 1.48 -10.15 -11.91
CA ARG A 22 0.19 -9.39 -11.93
C ARG A 22 -0.06 -8.52 -10.70
N ASN A 23 0.97 -8.13 -9.95
CA ASN A 23 0.84 -7.41 -8.69
C ASN A 23 0.07 -8.19 -7.60
N TRP A 24 0.07 -9.52 -7.69
CA TRP A 24 -0.69 -10.42 -6.81
C TRP A 24 0.16 -11.05 -5.70
N GLY A 25 1.15 -10.32 -5.18
CA GLY A 25 2.06 -10.82 -4.13
C GLY A 25 1.36 -11.22 -2.82
N ASN A 26 0.13 -10.76 -2.63
CA ASN A 26 -0.71 -10.99 -1.45
C ASN A 26 -2.07 -11.63 -1.77
N LEU A 27 -2.26 -12.15 -2.99
CA LEU A 27 -3.52 -12.79 -3.38
C LEU A 27 -3.85 -13.96 -2.44
N GLY A 28 -5.11 -14.00 -1.99
CA GLY A 28 -5.61 -15.04 -1.09
C GLY A 28 -5.26 -14.85 0.40
N LYS A 29 -4.46 -13.83 0.74
CA LYS A 29 -4.21 -13.47 2.15
C LYS A 29 -5.38 -12.66 2.71
N SER A 30 -5.72 -12.89 3.97
CA SER A 30 -6.60 -12.00 4.71
C SER A 30 -5.95 -10.63 4.93
N ARG A 31 -6.75 -9.58 5.14
CA ARG A 31 -6.25 -8.23 5.49
C ARG A 31 -5.21 -8.25 6.62
N ARG A 32 -5.43 -9.07 7.65
CA ARG A 32 -4.53 -9.18 8.80
C ARG A 32 -3.17 -9.78 8.39
N GLU A 33 -3.17 -10.74 7.47
CA GLU A 33 -1.93 -11.32 6.93
C GLU A 33 -1.20 -10.36 6.02
N VAL A 34 -1.93 -9.61 5.18
CA VAL A 34 -1.36 -8.55 4.33
C VAL A 34 -0.63 -7.50 5.17
N LEU A 35 -1.29 -6.95 6.18
CA LEU A 35 -0.67 -5.90 7.02
C LEU A 35 0.53 -6.41 7.83
N ARG A 36 0.51 -7.68 8.25
CA ARG A 36 1.67 -8.29 8.92
C ARG A 36 2.83 -8.56 7.97
N ASP A 37 2.55 -9.01 6.75
CA ASP A 37 3.55 -9.16 5.70
C ASP A 37 4.20 -7.81 5.38
N GLU A 38 3.39 -6.77 5.24
CA GLU A 38 3.84 -5.38 5.03
C GLU A 38 4.74 -4.89 6.16
N GLN A 39 4.26 -4.96 7.41
CA GLN A 39 5.06 -4.55 8.56
C GLN A 39 6.39 -5.32 8.66
N LYS A 40 6.35 -6.64 8.45
CA LYS A 40 7.54 -7.50 8.50
C LYS A 40 8.56 -7.09 7.44
N ARG A 41 8.13 -6.96 6.18
CA ARG A 41 9.03 -6.62 5.06
C ARG A 41 9.64 -5.23 5.19
N LEU A 42 8.86 -4.26 5.66
CA LEU A 42 9.36 -2.91 5.96
C LEU A 42 10.40 -2.95 7.08
N ALA A 43 10.14 -3.68 8.16
CA ALA A 43 11.10 -3.83 9.26
C ALA A 43 12.41 -4.51 8.80
N GLU A 44 12.30 -5.60 8.02
CA GLU A 44 13.45 -6.35 7.50
C GLU A 44 14.28 -5.54 6.50
N ALA A 45 13.69 -4.60 5.77
CA ALA A 45 14.39 -3.77 4.81
C ALA A 45 15.32 -2.72 5.45
N ARG A 46 15.05 -2.30 6.69
CA ARG A 46 15.80 -1.24 7.35
C ARG A 46 17.27 -1.64 7.54
N GLY A 47 18.18 -0.79 7.08
CA GLY A 47 19.63 -1.03 7.13
C GLY A 47 20.16 -2.00 6.08
N GLN A 48 19.31 -2.51 5.18
CA GLN A 48 19.71 -3.44 4.12
C GLN A 48 20.13 -2.71 2.84
N LYS A 49 20.93 -3.40 2.02
CA LYS A 49 21.18 -3.04 0.63
C LYS A 49 20.33 -3.92 -0.28
N LEU A 50 19.31 -3.33 -0.90
CA LEU A 50 18.34 -4.04 -1.72
C LEU A 50 18.50 -3.66 -3.19
N GLN A 51 18.33 -4.63 -4.09
CA GLN A 51 18.09 -4.30 -5.50
C GLN A 51 16.63 -3.94 -5.69
N VAL A 52 16.38 -2.72 -6.14
CA VAL A 52 15.03 -2.18 -6.36
C VAL A 52 14.84 -1.95 -7.86
N ALA A 53 13.77 -2.49 -8.42
CA ALA A 53 13.39 -2.25 -9.80
C ALA A 53 12.88 -0.81 -9.97
N LYS A 54 13.27 -0.15 -11.07
CA LYS A 54 12.69 1.13 -11.45
C LYS A 54 11.35 0.93 -12.17
N LYS A 55 10.67 2.04 -12.44
CA LYS A 55 9.39 2.07 -13.19
C LYS A 55 9.44 1.32 -14.53
N LYS A 56 10.60 1.26 -15.19
CA LYS A 56 10.90 0.29 -16.23
C LYS A 56 11.54 -0.93 -15.55
N GLU A 57 10.77 -2.00 -15.39
CA GLU A 57 11.19 -3.21 -14.63
C GLU A 57 12.48 -3.86 -15.18
N SER A 58 12.91 -3.51 -16.40
CA SER A 58 14.20 -3.91 -16.99
C SER A 58 15.42 -3.25 -16.37
N GLU A 59 15.24 -2.22 -15.54
CA GLU A 59 16.33 -1.54 -14.83
C GLU A 59 16.19 -1.72 -13.33
N THR A 60 17.28 -2.13 -12.68
CA THR A 60 17.40 -2.14 -11.22
C THR A 60 18.42 -1.13 -10.74
N MET A 61 18.30 -0.74 -9.48
CA MET A 61 19.30 0.04 -8.77
C MET A 61 19.56 -0.59 -7.40
N LEU A 62 20.80 -0.51 -6.94
CA LEU A 62 21.13 -0.87 -5.56
C LEU A 62 20.77 0.30 -4.65
N MET A 63 19.90 0.06 -3.67
CA MET A 63 19.46 1.04 -2.68
C MET A 63 19.91 0.60 -1.29
N GLU A 64 20.66 1.47 -0.61
CA GLU A 64 20.92 1.35 0.83
C GLU A 64 19.76 1.99 1.59
N VAL A 65 18.96 1.16 2.27
CA VAL A 65 17.73 1.60 2.94
C VAL A 65 18.07 2.12 4.34
N ARG A 66 18.06 3.44 4.51
CA ARG A 66 18.38 4.11 5.78
C ARG A 66 17.11 4.44 6.56
N GLU A 67 16.10 4.90 5.84
CA GLU A 67 14.81 5.26 6.39
C GLU A 67 13.73 4.36 5.80
N VAL A 68 12.82 3.91 6.66
CA VAL A 68 11.65 3.12 6.26
C VAL A 68 10.43 3.72 6.92
N GLN A 69 9.40 3.98 6.12
CA GLN A 69 8.10 4.45 6.56
C GLN A 69 6.99 3.63 5.90
N SER A 70 5.96 3.30 6.66
CA SER A 70 4.67 2.87 6.12
C SER A 70 3.93 4.05 5.50
N GLU A 71 2.99 3.77 4.59
CA GLU A 71 2.15 4.82 4.03
C GLU A 71 1.29 5.51 5.11
N LYS A 72 0.85 4.73 6.11
CA LYS A 72 0.14 5.27 7.29
C LYS A 72 0.97 6.35 7.99
N GLU A 73 2.23 6.06 8.32
CA GLU A 73 3.12 7.01 8.99
C GLU A 73 3.34 8.26 8.14
N LEU A 74 3.57 8.10 6.83
CA LEU A 74 3.74 9.21 5.90
C LEU A 74 2.50 10.11 5.84
N VAL A 75 1.31 9.51 5.72
CA VAL A 75 0.05 10.24 5.63
C VAL A 75 -0.25 10.96 6.94
N GLU A 76 -0.10 10.30 8.08
CA GLU A 76 -0.36 10.90 9.40
C GLU A 76 0.61 12.05 9.72
N GLN A 77 1.87 11.97 9.26
CA GLN A 77 2.84 13.07 9.35
C GLN A 77 2.43 14.33 8.56
N SER A 78 1.64 14.17 7.48
CA SER A 78 1.11 15.31 6.72
C SER A 78 -0.09 16.00 7.38
N GLY A 79 -0.59 15.46 8.50
CA GLY A 79 -1.82 15.91 9.15
C GLY A 79 -3.10 15.32 8.57
N ALA A 80 -3.00 14.49 7.52
CA ALA A 80 -4.12 13.77 6.94
C ALA A 80 -4.44 12.48 7.73
N ARG A 81 -5.68 11.98 7.55
CA ARG A 81 -6.12 10.70 8.13
C ARG A 81 -5.90 9.56 7.14
N TYR A 82 -5.56 8.39 7.67
CA TYR A 82 -5.28 7.21 6.87
C TYR A 82 -6.37 6.14 7.01
N PHE A 83 -6.76 5.53 5.89
CA PHE A 83 -7.68 4.40 5.84
C PHE A 83 -7.25 3.45 4.72
N ARG A 84 -7.24 2.14 5.03
CA ARG A 84 -6.68 1.07 4.19
C ARG A 84 -7.69 -0.04 3.91
N LEU A 85 -7.95 -0.27 2.63
CA LEU A 85 -8.60 -1.44 2.05
C LEU A 85 -7.55 -2.25 1.28
N THR A 86 -7.60 -3.57 1.41
CA THR A 86 -6.60 -4.46 0.78
C THR A 86 -7.18 -5.08 -0.48
N ASP A 87 -7.46 -4.23 -1.49
CA ASP A 87 -8.08 -4.65 -2.76
C ASP A 87 -7.03 -5.19 -3.75
N THR A 88 -7.28 -6.41 -4.21
CA THR A 88 -6.44 -7.11 -5.16
C THR A 88 -6.41 -6.36 -6.50
N ASP A 89 -5.23 -6.23 -7.12
CA ASP A 89 -5.10 -5.56 -8.40
C ASP A 89 -5.86 -6.28 -9.53
N HIS A 90 -6.36 -5.52 -10.51
CA HIS A 90 -7.04 -6.02 -11.73
C HIS A 90 -8.34 -6.82 -11.54
N VAL A 91 -8.94 -6.82 -10.34
CA VAL A 91 -10.20 -7.53 -10.08
C VAL A 91 -11.18 -6.64 -9.33
N TRP A 92 -12.44 -7.07 -9.29
CA TRP A 92 -13.46 -6.42 -8.47
C TRP A 92 -13.09 -6.52 -6.97
N PRO A 93 -13.29 -5.45 -6.17
CA PRO A 93 -13.12 -5.50 -4.72
C PRO A 93 -13.93 -6.63 -4.08
N ALA A 94 -13.36 -7.26 -3.05
CA ALA A 94 -14.10 -8.27 -2.29
C ALA A 94 -15.25 -7.62 -1.49
N ASP A 95 -16.35 -8.35 -1.31
CA ASP A 95 -17.54 -7.86 -0.60
C ASP A 95 -17.17 -7.32 0.80
N GLU A 96 -16.23 -7.96 1.50
CA GLU A 96 -15.81 -7.52 2.83
C GLU A 96 -15.07 -6.16 2.83
N ASN A 97 -14.41 -5.80 1.72
CA ASN A 97 -13.79 -4.49 1.57
C ASN A 97 -14.83 -3.41 1.23
N ILE A 98 -15.85 -3.76 0.43
CA ILE A 98 -16.99 -2.89 0.11
C ILE A 98 -17.76 -2.55 1.39
N ASP A 99 -18.14 -3.56 2.16
CA ASP A 99 -18.87 -3.38 3.43
C ASP A 99 -18.06 -2.52 4.42
N LYS A 100 -16.75 -2.80 4.54
CA LYS A 100 -15.85 -1.99 5.38
C LYS A 100 -15.78 -0.53 4.92
N PHE A 101 -15.80 -0.28 3.61
CA PHE A 101 -15.80 1.08 3.08
C PHE A 101 -17.13 1.79 3.39
N ILE A 102 -18.26 1.14 3.17
CA ILE A 102 -19.59 1.69 3.50
C ILE A 102 -19.68 2.03 4.99
N ASP A 103 -19.23 1.13 5.87
CA ASP A 103 -19.21 1.35 7.32
C ASP A 103 -18.26 2.46 7.77
N PHE A 104 -17.20 2.72 6.99
CA PHE A 104 -16.30 3.83 7.22
C PHE A 104 -16.95 5.16 6.81
N VAL A 105 -17.53 5.23 5.61
CA VAL A 105 -18.17 6.44 5.07
C VAL A 105 -19.32 6.90 5.96
N LYS A 106 -20.16 5.97 6.46
CA LYS A 106 -21.28 6.28 7.37
C LYS A 106 -20.88 6.99 8.67
N LYS A 107 -19.60 6.96 9.05
CA LYS A 107 -19.08 7.53 10.30
C LYS A 107 -18.37 8.86 10.11
N LEU A 108 -18.26 9.34 8.87
CA LEU A 108 -17.52 10.56 8.55
C LEU A 108 -18.42 11.80 8.58
N PRO A 109 -17.85 12.98 8.85
CA PRO A 109 -18.57 14.24 8.75
C PRO A 109 -18.91 14.55 7.29
N GLU A 110 -19.91 15.40 7.07
CA GLU A 110 -20.41 15.76 5.73
C GLU A 110 -19.35 16.43 4.85
N ASP A 111 -18.38 17.12 5.46
CA ASP A 111 -17.30 17.84 4.79
C ASP A 111 -16.03 16.99 4.57
N ALA A 112 -16.09 15.68 4.84
CA ALA A 112 -14.94 14.80 4.65
C ALA A 112 -14.50 14.72 3.17
N TRP A 113 -13.23 15.02 2.92
CA TRP A 113 -12.61 14.84 1.61
C TRP A 113 -11.91 13.47 1.51
N PHE A 114 -12.17 12.74 0.43
CA PHE A 114 -11.47 11.49 0.12
C PHE A 114 -10.45 11.69 -1.00
N HIS A 115 -9.21 11.29 -0.73
CA HIS A 115 -8.20 11.08 -1.76
C HIS A 115 -7.98 9.58 -1.92
N PHE A 116 -8.52 8.99 -2.99
CA PHE A 116 -8.32 7.57 -3.32
C PHE A 116 -7.08 7.40 -4.17
N HIS A 117 -6.36 6.29 -3.96
CA HIS A 117 -5.30 5.87 -4.86
C HIS A 117 -5.13 4.35 -4.83
N CYS A 118 -4.53 3.85 -5.89
CA CYS A 118 -3.97 2.51 -5.99
C CYS A 118 -2.54 2.62 -6.54
N GLU A 119 -2.01 1.58 -7.18
CA GLU A 119 -0.70 1.66 -7.85
C GLU A 119 -0.70 2.67 -9.01
N ALA A 120 -1.77 2.70 -9.81
CA ALA A 120 -1.82 3.45 -11.07
C ALA A 120 -2.89 4.55 -11.15
N GLY A 121 -3.76 4.67 -10.14
CA GLY A 121 -4.91 5.57 -10.18
C GLY A 121 -5.92 5.24 -11.28
N ASN A 122 -6.14 3.94 -11.53
CA ASN A 122 -7.05 3.46 -12.58
C ASN A 122 -8.01 2.42 -11.97
N GLY A 123 -8.04 1.15 -12.41
CA GLY A 123 -9.15 0.23 -12.08
C GLY A 123 -9.63 0.08 -10.62
N ARG A 124 -8.77 0.26 -9.61
CA ARG A 124 -9.19 0.24 -8.19
C ARG A 124 -9.67 1.62 -7.69
N THR A 125 -9.08 2.70 -8.19
CA THR A 125 -9.36 4.09 -7.79
C THR A 125 -10.62 4.61 -8.46
#